data_AF-A0A512J9I1-F1
#
_entry.id   AF-A0A512J9I1-F1
#
_cell.length_a   1.000
_cell.length_b   1.000
_cell.length_c   1.000
_cell.angle_alpha   90.00
_cell.angle_beta   90.00
_cell.angle_gamma   90.00
#
_symmetry.space_group_name_H-M   'P 1'
#
loop_
_entity.id
_entity.type
_entity.pdbx_description
1 polymer ?
#
loop_
_entity_poly.entity_id
_entity_poly.type
_entity_poly.pdbx_seq_one_letter_code
_entity_poly.pdbx_strand_id
1 'polypeptide(L)'
;MALIAKPARPAQTSVDAIEAFISKGGSVASEALAEKPAKAPQHPLKFPPGDLFDRLERAREASAVKLPRNTWILQAIAEKLERDGV
;
A
#
# COMPACT_ATOMS: atom_id res chain seq x y z
N MET A 1 46.35 29.00 -11.19
CA MET A 1 45.24 29.53 -12.00
C MET A 1 44.54 28.36 -12.68
N ALA A 2 43.35 27.97 -12.23
CA ALA A 2 42.60 26.87 -12.85
C ALA A 2 41.55 27.46 -13.82
N LEU A 3 41.67 27.16 -15.10
CA LEU A 3 40.71 27.55 -16.13
C LEU A 3 39.53 26.58 -16.06
N ILE A 4 38.35 27.07 -15.68
CA ILE A 4 37.11 26.28 -15.68
C ILE A 4 36.63 26.17 -17.13
N ALA A 5 36.65 24.95 -17.69
CA ALA A 5 36.16 24.68 -19.02
C ALA A 5 34.63 24.88 -19.11
N LYS A 6 34.17 25.34 -20.27
CA LYS A 6 32.75 25.61 -20.55
C LYS A 6 31.95 24.29 -20.55
N PRO A 7 30.78 24.21 -19.90
CA PRO A 7 30.04 22.95 -19.81
C PRO A 7 29.61 22.46 -21.20
N ALA A 8 29.97 21.22 -21.50
CA ALA A 8 29.61 20.57 -22.76
C ALA A 8 28.14 20.16 -22.75
N ARG A 9 27.44 20.41 -23.86
CA ARG A 9 26.06 19.96 -24.07
C ARG A 9 26.05 18.42 -24.11
N PRO A 10 25.20 17.74 -23.33
CA PRO A 10 25.09 16.29 -23.40
C PRO A 10 24.68 15.86 -24.81
N ALA A 11 25.28 14.78 -25.30
CA ALA A 11 25.01 14.23 -26.62
C ALA A 11 23.53 13.83 -26.74
N GLN A 12 22.96 14.06 -27.93
CA GLN A 12 21.58 13.67 -28.22
C GLN A 12 21.44 12.15 -28.13
N THR A 13 20.46 11.69 -27.35
CA THR A 13 20.08 10.28 -27.25
C THR A 13 19.58 9.78 -28.61
N SER A 14 19.96 8.55 -28.97
CA SER A 14 19.54 7.94 -30.24
C SER A 14 18.03 7.70 -30.26
N VAL A 15 17.46 7.75 -31.47
CA VAL A 15 16.03 7.53 -31.71
C VAL A 15 15.59 6.14 -31.22
N ASP A 16 16.45 5.13 -31.34
CA ASP A 16 16.18 3.78 -30.85
C ASP A 16 16.02 3.71 -29.32
N ALA A 17 16.72 4.56 -28.56
CA ALA A 17 16.55 4.64 -27.11
C ALA A 17 15.21 5.30 -26.73
N ILE A 18 14.69 6.18 -27.59
CA ILE A 18 13.38 6.82 -27.43
C ILE A 18 12.27 5.84 -27.79
N GLU A 19 12.42 5.10 -28.89
CA GLU A 19 11.45 4.09 -29.32
C GLU A 19 11.36 2.95 -28.28
N ALA A 20 12.49 2.54 -27.70
CA ALA A 20 12.53 1.56 -26.63
C ALA A 20 11.90 2.07 -25.33
N PHE A 21 11.93 3.38 -25.05
CA PHE A 21 11.24 4.01 -23.92
C PHE A 21 9.72 4.07 -24.16
N ILE A 22 9.30 4.48 -25.35
CA ILE A 22 7.89 4.58 -25.77
C ILE A 22 7.25 3.19 -25.79
N SER A 23 7.94 2.20 -26.36
CA SER A 23 7.47 0.83 -26.49
C SER A 23 7.44 0.05 -25.17
N LYS A 24 8.17 0.51 -24.15
CA LYS A 24 8.21 -0.15 -22.82
C LYS A 24 6.97 0.06 -21.96
N GLY A 25 5.96 0.81 -22.44
CA GLY A 25 4.70 1.02 -21.72
C GLY A 25 4.91 1.36 -20.24
N GLY A 26 5.93 2.17 -19.93
CA GLY A 26 6.48 2.31 -18.60
C GLY A 26 6.04 3.62 -17.98
N SER A 27 5.01 3.55 -17.13
CA SER A 27 4.75 4.59 -16.13
C SER A 27 6.07 5.05 -15.52
N VAL A 28 6.32 6.36 -15.49
CA VAL A 28 7.28 6.92 -14.54
C VAL A 28 6.88 6.33 -13.18
N ALA A 29 7.84 5.82 -12.41
CA ALA A 29 7.61 5.58 -11.01
C ALA A 29 7.24 6.94 -10.42
N SER A 30 5.94 7.24 -10.40
CA SER A 30 5.42 8.21 -9.49
C SER A 30 5.86 7.64 -8.15
N GLU A 31 6.79 8.33 -7.49
CA GLU A 31 6.62 8.52 -6.08
C GLU A 31 5.22 9.13 -5.93
N ALA A 32 4.19 8.28 -6.02
CA ALA A 32 3.09 8.39 -5.12
C ALA A 32 3.83 8.37 -3.81
N LEU A 33 4.06 9.57 -3.27
CA LEU A 33 4.09 9.80 -1.85
C LEU A 33 2.98 8.88 -1.36
N ALA A 34 3.36 7.67 -0.95
CA ALA A 34 2.53 6.86 -0.11
C ALA A 34 2.50 7.73 1.13
N GLU A 35 1.60 8.73 1.12
CA GLU A 35 1.21 9.48 2.28
C GLU A 35 1.01 8.40 3.30
N LYS A 36 1.98 8.31 4.23
CA LYS A 36 1.91 7.36 5.32
C LYS A 36 0.50 7.59 5.86
N PRO A 37 -0.40 6.59 5.75
CA PRO A 37 -1.81 6.85 5.98
C PRO A 37 -1.89 7.52 7.34
N ALA A 38 -2.42 8.75 7.35
CA ALA A 38 -2.55 9.53 8.57
C ALA A 38 -3.18 8.60 9.61
N LYS A 39 -2.63 8.57 10.83
CA LYS A 39 -3.09 7.64 11.88
C LYS A 39 -4.61 7.68 11.94
N ALA A 40 -5.23 6.59 11.49
CA ALA A 40 -6.67 6.48 11.48
C ALA A 40 -7.19 6.65 12.92
N PRO A 41 -8.37 7.25 13.11
CA PRO A 41 -8.94 7.40 14.43
C PRO A 41 -9.02 6.03 15.13
N GLN A 42 -8.46 5.93 16.33
CA GLN A 42 -8.49 4.69 17.11
C GLN A 42 -9.80 4.61 17.87
N HIS A 43 -10.51 3.50 17.72
CA HIS A 43 -11.76 3.23 18.43
C HIS A 43 -11.57 2.00 19.33
N PRO A 44 -11.46 2.18 20.65
CA PRO A 44 -11.28 1.04 21.55
C PRO A 44 -12.56 0.20 21.56
N LEU A 45 -12.45 -1.05 21.09
CA LEU A 45 -13.55 -2.00 21.07
C LEU A 45 -13.76 -2.59 22.47
N LYS A 46 -14.99 -2.51 22.97
CA LYS A 46 -15.41 -3.22 24.19
C LYS A 46 -16.17 -4.47 23.80
N PHE A 47 -15.68 -5.62 24.27
CA PHE A 47 -16.39 -6.87 24.11
C PHE A 47 -17.35 -7.07 25.30
N PRO A 48 -18.57 -7.55 25.06
CA PRO A 48 -19.45 -8.01 26.13
C PRO A 48 -18.75 -9.07 27.01
N PRO A 49 -19.11 -9.16 28.30
CA PRO A 49 -18.61 -10.22 29.15
C PRO A 49 -19.02 -11.59 28.60
N GLY A 50 -18.09 -12.54 28.58
CA GLY A 50 -18.31 -13.88 28.03
C GLY A 50 -17.14 -14.36 27.17
N ASP A 51 -17.41 -15.31 26.29
CA ASP A 51 -16.40 -16.01 25.47
C ASP A 51 -16.20 -15.40 24.08
N LEU A 52 -16.85 -14.27 23.77
CA LEU A 52 -16.85 -13.69 22.43
C LEU A 52 -15.44 -13.32 21.96
N PHE A 53 -14.64 -12.73 22.86
CA PHE A 53 -13.27 -12.37 22.55
C PHE A 53 -12.42 -13.62 22.25
N ASP A 54 -12.56 -14.68 23.04
CA ASP A 54 -11.82 -15.93 22.84
C ASP A 54 -12.25 -16.66 21.56
N ARG A 55 -13.53 -16.57 21.20
CA ARG A 55 -14.04 -17.10 19.93
C ARG A 55 -13.47 -16.32 18.73
N LEU A 56 -13.35 -15.00 18.86
CA LEU A 56 -12.75 -14.15 17.84
C LEU A 56 -11.26 -14.50 17.64
N GLU A 57 -10.49 -14.62 18.72
CA GLU A 57 -9.08 -14.98 18.62
C GLU A 57 -8.89 -16.38 17.99
N ARG A 58 -9.71 -17.36 18.37
CA ARG A 58 -9.71 -18.69 17.73
C ARG A 58 -10.00 -18.63 16.24
N ALA A 59 -10.98 -17.82 15.80
CA ALA A 59 -11.30 -17.65 14.39
C ALA A 59 -10.14 -16.97 13.62
N ARG A 60 -9.52 -15.95 14.22
CA ARG A 60 -8.33 -15.29 13.66
C ARG A 60 -7.16 -16.26 13.51
N GLU A 61 -6.92 -17.10 14.51
CA GLU A 61 -5.86 -18.10 14.46
C GLU A 61 -6.13 -19.21 13.44
N ALA A 62 -7.38 -19.60 13.24
CA ALA A 62 -7.76 -20.56 12.21
C ALA A 62 -7.66 -20.02 10.78
N SER A 63 -7.49 -18.70 10.60
CA SER A 63 -7.42 -18.07 9.28
C SER A 63 -6.14 -18.46 8.54
N ALA A 64 -6.26 -18.72 7.24
CA ALA A 64 -5.15 -19.12 6.37
C ALA A 64 -4.04 -18.05 6.31
N VAL A 65 -4.43 -16.77 6.37
CA VAL A 65 -3.50 -15.63 6.42
C VAL A 65 -3.45 -15.08 7.84
N LYS A 66 -2.23 -15.00 8.40
CA LYS A 66 -2.00 -14.44 9.74
C LYS A 66 -1.99 -12.92 9.67
N LEU A 67 -3.15 -12.33 9.93
CA LEU A 67 -3.31 -10.88 9.98
C LEU A 67 -3.24 -10.37 11.44
N PRO A 68 -2.75 -9.13 11.64
CA PRO A 68 -2.92 -8.44 12.91
C PRO A 68 -4.40 -8.35 13.26
N ARG A 69 -4.73 -8.43 14.56
CA ARG A 69 -6.11 -8.43 15.04
C ARG A 69 -6.96 -7.30 14.48
N ASN A 70 -6.44 -6.07 14.46
CA ASN A 70 -7.17 -4.92 13.93
C ASN A 70 -7.53 -5.11 12.45
N THR A 71 -6.55 -5.52 11.63
CA THR A 71 -6.75 -5.78 10.20
C THR A 71 -7.77 -6.89 9.96
N TRP A 72 -7.67 -7.98 10.73
CA TRP A 72 -8.61 -9.09 10.64
C TRP A 72 -10.05 -8.68 10.98
N ILE A 73 -10.24 -7.90 12.04
CA ILE A 73 -11.56 -7.39 12.44
C ILE A 73 -12.14 -6.50 11.33
N LEU A 74 -11.34 -5.58 10.78
CA LEU A 74 -11.80 -4.70 9.70
C LEU A 74 -12.20 -5.48 8.44
N GLN A 75 -11.43 -6.50 8.07
CA GLN A 75 -11.77 -7.37 6.96
C GLN A 75 -13.09 -8.12 7.22
N ALA A 76 -13.25 -8.72 8.40
CA ALA A 76 -14.48 -9.44 8.76
C ALA A 76 -15.71 -8.53 8.75
N ILE A 77 -15.57 -7.26 9.16
CA ILE A 77 -16.63 -6.25 9.06
C ILE A 77 -16.95 -5.95 7.60
N ALA A 78 -15.94 -5.69 6.76
CA ALA A 78 -16.14 -5.42 5.33
C ALA A 78 -16.88 -6.57 4.63
N GLU A 79 -16.42 -7.82 4.82
CA GLU A 79 -17.05 -9.01 4.26
C GLU A 79 -18.50 -9.19 4.74
N LYS A 80 -18.79 -8.83 5.98
CA LYS A 80 -20.16 -8.89 6.52
C LYS A 80 -21.06 -7.83 5.89
N LEU A 81 -20.57 -6.60 5.72
CA LEU A 81 -21.32 -5.52 5.07
C LEU A 81 -21.61 -5.85 3.60
N GLU A 82 -20.62 -6.35 2.87
CA GLU A 82 -20.77 -6.79 1.48
C GLU A 82 -21.83 -7.89 1.35
N ARG A 83 -21.86 -8.85 2.28
CA ARG A 83 -22.86 -9.93 2.28
C ARG A 83 -24.27 -9.42 2.55
N ASP A 84 -24.41 -8.42 3.41
CA ASP A 84 -25.71 -7.87 3.80
C ASP A 84 -26.25 -6.85 2.78
N GLY A 85 -25.45 -6.46 1.77
CA GLY A 85 -25.87 -5.62 0.65
C GLY A 85 -26.20 -4.17 1.04
N VAL A 86 -25.57 -3.67 2.11
CA VAL A 86 -25.67 -2.28 2.59
C VAL A 86 -24.71 -1.38 1.83
#